data_AF-A0A0F9KLT9-F1
#
_entry.id   AF-A0A0F9KLT9-F1
#
_cell.length_a   1.000
_cell.length_b   1.000
_cell.length_c   1.000
_cell.angle_alpha   90.00
_cell.angle_beta   90.00
_cell.angle_gamma   90.00
#
_symmetry.space_group_name_H-M   'P 1'
#
loop_
_entity.id
_entity.type
_entity.pdbx_description
1 polymer ?
#
loop_
_entity_poly.entity_id
_entity_poly.type
_entity_poly.pdbx_seq_one_letter_code
_entity_poly.pdbx_strand_id
1 'polypeptide(L)'
;MSTVYYPCAKCGDEIGSAHPIEWSAAKPYHSECTPTFKPRRYWSANGFSIAIVVLPGIVDWAAYIGATMGTVREEETVEFVAARGCKLEESLARTLFPQFSETSYRA
;
A
#
# COMPACT_ATOMS: atom_id res chain seq x y z
N MET A 1 34.55 -15.16 2.31
CA MET A 1 33.44 -14.38 1.72
C MET A 1 32.46 -14.12 2.85
N SER A 2 32.29 -12.87 3.29
CA SER A 2 31.33 -12.52 4.33
C SER A 2 29.93 -12.50 3.72
N THR A 3 29.04 -13.38 4.17
CA THR A 3 27.62 -13.30 3.84
C THR A 3 27.03 -12.06 4.53
N VAL A 4 26.47 -11.14 3.73
CA VAL A 4 25.76 -9.96 4.24
C VAL A 4 24.33 -10.40 4.52
N TYR A 5 23.91 -10.29 5.78
CA TYR A 5 22.54 -10.55 6.22
C TYR A 5 21.81 -9.22 6.38
N TYR A 6 20.55 -9.18 5.97
CA TYR A 6 19.68 -8.02 6.14
C TYR A 6 18.51 -8.40 7.05
N PRO A 7 18.20 -7.60 8.10
CA PRO A 7 17.01 -7.84 8.90
C PRO A 7 15.76 -7.43 8.12
N CYS A 8 14.77 -8.31 8.02
CA CYS A 8 13.49 -8.00 7.38
C CYS A 8 12.75 -6.91 8.16
N ALA A 9 12.34 -5.85 7.46
CA ALA A 9 11.68 -4.71 8.10
C ALA A 9 10.24 -4.97 8.57
N LYS A 10 9.67 -6.15 8.28
CA LYS A 10 8.33 -6.55 8.73
C LYS A 10 8.37 -7.49 9.94
N CYS A 11 9.08 -8.62 9.85
CA CYS A 11 9.12 -9.62 10.94
C CYS A 11 10.34 -9.48 11.85
N GLY A 12 11.38 -8.78 11.43
CA GLY A 12 12.64 -8.64 12.19
C GLY A 12 13.62 -9.80 12.02
N ASP A 13 13.20 -10.90 11.38
CA ASP A 13 14.07 -12.05 11.13
C ASP A 13 15.11 -11.77 10.04
N GLU A 14 16.22 -12.50 10.07
CA GLU A 14 17.28 -12.38 9.08
C GLU A 14 16.81 -12.89 7.70
N ILE A 15 17.08 -12.12 6.67
CA ILE A 15 16.98 -12.57 5.28
C ILE A 15 18.29 -13.26 4.96
N GLY A 16 18.29 -14.59 5.07
CA GLY A 16 19.45 -15.43 4.79
C GLY A 16 19.90 -15.31 3.34
N SER A 17 21.19 -15.59 3.08
CA SER A 17 21.79 -15.53 1.73
C SER A 17 21.19 -16.48 0.70
N ALA A 18 20.36 -17.43 1.13
CA ALA A 18 19.65 -18.38 0.27
C ALA A 18 18.27 -17.88 -0.19
N HIS A 19 17.76 -16.78 0.39
CA HIS A 19 16.46 -16.22 0.05
C HIS A 19 16.63 -14.89 -0.70
N PRO A 20 15.84 -14.65 -1.77
CA PRO A 20 15.86 -13.36 -2.46
C PRO A 20 15.43 -12.24 -1.52
N ILE A 21 16.19 -11.15 -1.51
CA ILE A 21 15.85 -9.93 -0.76
C ILE A 21 14.99 -9.06 -1.66
N GLU A 22 13.77 -8.78 -1.22
CA GLU A 22 12.89 -7.81 -1.87
C GLU A 22 13.08 -6.44 -1.23
N TRP A 23 13.30 -5.42 -2.07
CA TRP A 23 13.53 -4.05 -1.61
C TRP A 23 12.27 -3.21 -1.84
N SER A 24 11.69 -2.66 -0.77
CA SER A 24 10.54 -1.75 -0.83
C SER A 24 10.81 -0.51 0.01
N ALA A 25 10.69 0.68 -0.58
CA ALA A 25 10.97 1.97 0.08
C ALA A 25 12.33 2.00 0.82
N ALA A 26 13.38 1.48 0.17
CA ALA A 26 14.74 1.35 0.73
C ALA A 26 14.87 0.47 1.99
N LYS A 27 13.87 -0.37 2.27
CA LYS A 27 13.92 -1.38 3.34
C LYS A 27 13.89 -2.80 2.76
N PRO A 28 14.65 -3.75 3.33
CA PRO A 28 14.68 -5.13 2.88
C PRO A 28 13.54 -5.95 3.52
N TYR A 29 12.94 -6.84 2.74
CA TYR A 29 11.87 -7.76 3.15
C TYR A 29 12.11 -9.16 2.59
N HIS A 30 11.61 -10.20 3.27
CA HIS A 30 11.38 -11.49 2.63
C HIS A 30 10.30 -11.35 1.56
N SER A 31 10.31 -12.19 0.52
CA SER A 31 9.29 -12.16 -0.55
C SER A 31 7.86 -12.20 0.01
N GLU A 32 7.59 -13.08 0.98
CA GLU A 32 6.31 -13.19 1.70
C GLU A 32 6.02 -12.02 2.66
N CYS A 33 7.07 -11.30 3.06
CA CYS A 33 6.98 -10.15 3.94
C CYS A 33 6.85 -8.82 3.19
N THR A 34 7.03 -8.83 1.87
CA THR A 34 7.01 -7.62 1.05
C THR A 34 5.66 -6.92 1.22
N PRO A 35 5.62 -5.66 1.67
CA PRO A 35 4.37 -4.94 1.78
C PRO A 35 3.76 -4.82 0.39
N THR A 36 2.51 -5.25 0.25
CA THR A 36 1.76 -5.06 -1.00
C THR A 36 1.64 -3.56 -1.22
N PHE A 37 2.45 -3.00 -2.14
CA PHE A 37 2.39 -1.59 -2.43
C PHE A 37 1.03 -1.28 -3.04
N LYS A 38 0.18 -0.63 -2.25
CA LYS A 38 -1.12 -0.15 -2.73
C LYS A 38 -0.89 1.25 -3.30
N PRO A 39 -1.13 1.47 -4.61
CA PRO A 39 -1.17 2.81 -5.17
C PRO A 39 -2.14 3.66 -4.37
N ARG A 40 -1.72 4.87 -4.02
CA ARG A 40 -2.46 5.69 -3.07
C ARG A 40 -2.17 7.17 -3.24
N ARG A 41 -3.03 7.97 -2.64
CA ARG A 41 -2.82 9.38 -2.36
C ARG A 41 -3.08 9.63 -0.89
N TYR A 42 -2.30 10.49 -0.27
CA TYR A 42 -2.36 10.76 1.17
C TYR A 42 -2.31 12.26 1.44
N TRP A 43 -3.06 12.69 2.45
CA TRP A 43 -3.05 14.06 2.96
C TRP A 43 -3.17 14.04 4.48
N SER A 44 -2.58 15.04 5.12
CA SER A 44 -2.86 15.36 6.52
C SER A 44 -3.53 16.72 6.60
N ALA A 45 -4.72 16.79 7.17
CA ALA A 45 -5.50 18.02 7.27
C ALA A 45 -6.30 18.05 8.58
N ASN A 46 -6.17 19.13 9.35
CA ASN A 46 -6.94 19.37 10.57
C ASN A 46 -6.93 18.21 11.60
N GLY A 47 -5.81 17.51 11.74
CA GLY A 47 -5.69 16.36 12.65
C GLY A 47 -6.28 15.05 12.12
N PHE A 48 -6.68 15.03 10.85
CA PHE A 48 -7.09 13.82 10.13
C PHE A 48 -6.01 13.40 9.15
N SER A 49 -5.71 12.11 9.15
CA SER A 49 -4.89 11.45 8.16
C SER A 49 -5.84 10.85 7.13
N ILE A 50 -5.82 11.36 5.90
CA ILE A 50 -6.76 11.01 4.83
C ILE A 50 -6.01 10.23 3.76
N ALA A 51 -6.55 9.08 3.36
CA ALA A 51 -5.99 8.30 2.26
C ALA A 51 -7.05 7.96 1.22
N ILE A 52 -6.61 7.90 -0.04
CA ILE A 52 -7.31 7.21 -1.12
C ILE A 52 -6.42 6.08 -1.58
N VAL A 53 -6.93 4.84 -1.57
CA VAL A 53 -6.15 3.63 -1.77
C VAL A 53 -6.76 2.80 -2.90
N VAL A 54 -5.93 2.37 -3.84
CA VAL A 54 -6.30 1.44 -4.90
C VAL A 54 -6.08 0.01 -4.42
N LEU A 55 -7.11 -0.82 -4.58
CA LEU A 55 -7.05 -2.26 -4.41
C LEU A 55 -7.12 -2.94 -5.78
N PRO A 56 -5.97 -3.33 -6.36
CA PRO A 56 -5.97 -4.09 -7.59
C PRO A 56 -6.51 -5.50 -7.34
N GLY A 57 -7.37 -5.97 -8.24
CA GLY A 57 -7.67 -7.38 -8.44
C GLY A 57 -6.90 -7.93 -9.64
N ILE A 58 -7.21 -9.16 -10.04
CA ILE A 58 -6.54 -9.82 -11.18
C ILE A 58 -6.94 -9.16 -12.51
N VAL A 59 -8.20 -8.78 -12.65
CA VAL A 59 -8.78 -8.20 -13.87
C VAL A 59 -9.52 -6.89 -13.62
N ASP A 60 -9.68 -6.52 -12.35
CA ASP A 60 -10.43 -5.35 -11.92
C ASP A 60 -9.65 -4.51 -10.92
N TRP A 61 -10.17 -3.35 -10.55
CA TRP A 61 -9.65 -2.57 -9.44
C TRP A 61 -10.73 -1.68 -8.84
N ALA A 62 -10.57 -1.30 -7.58
CA ALA A 62 -11.40 -0.28 -6.94
C ALA A 62 -10.52 0.69 -6.15
N ALA A 63 -11.00 1.93 -6.01
CA ALA A 63 -10.39 2.89 -5.10
C ALA A 63 -11.31 3.14 -3.90
N TYR A 64 -10.72 3.33 -2.73
CA TYR A 64 -11.42 3.58 -1.48
C TYR A 64 -10.86 4.84 -0.83
N ILE A 65 -11.73 5.68 -0.29
CA ILE A 65 -11.36 6.86 0.49
C ILE A 65 -11.71 6.64 1.96
N GLY A 66 -10.90 7.19 2.85
CA GLY A 66 -11.25 7.31 4.25
C GLY A 66 -10.23 8.12 5.02
N ALA A 67 -10.47 8.23 6.32
CA ALA A 67 -9.60 8.95 7.21
C ALA A 67 -9.48 8.24 8.56
N THR A 68 -8.35 8.45 9.21
CA THR A 68 -8.12 8.13 10.63
C THR A 68 -7.92 9.44 11.39
N MET A 69 -8.21 9.41 12.70
CA MET A 69 -8.03 10.56 13.59
C MET A 69 -6.74 10.43 14.39
N GLY A 70 -6.08 11.57 14.64
CA GLY A 70 -4.87 11.65 15.45
C GLY A 70 -3.58 11.51 14.62
N THR A 71 -2.44 11.47 15.30
CA THR A 71 -1.10 11.36 14.70
C THR A 71 -0.84 9.91 14.25
N VAL A 72 -1.64 9.43 13.30
CA VAL A 72 -1.56 8.08 12.73
C VAL A 72 -0.60 8.13 11.54
N ARG A 73 0.24 7.10 11.39
CA ARG A 73 1.17 7.01 10.26
C ARG A 73 0.41 6.85 8.94
N GLU A 74 1.06 7.22 7.84
CA GLU A 74 0.47 7.06 6.51
C GLU A 74 0.09 5.59 6.26
N GLU A 75 0.99 4.66 6.59
CA GLU A 75 0.78 3.23 6.36
C GLU A 75 -0.43 2.69 7.12
N GLU A 76 -0.58 3.06 8.39
CA GLU A 76 -1.72 2.66 9.22
C GLU A 76 -3.04 3.21 8.66
N THR A 77 -3.02 4.44 8.16
CA THR A 77 -4.18 5.06 7.51
C THR A 77 -4.53 4.33 6.21
N VAL A 78 -3.53 3.98 5.41
CA VAL A 78 -3.70 3.25 4.14
C VAL A 78 -4.26 1.85 4.38
N GLU A 79 -3.78 1.15 5.40
CA GLU A 79 -4.31 -0.15 5.81
C GLU A 79 -5.75 -0.05 6.30
N PHE A 80 -6.05 0.95 7.12
CA PHE A 80 -7.41 1.21 7.59
C PHE A 80 -8.36 1.49 6.42
N VAL A 81 -7.99 2.37 5.50
CA VAL A 81 -8.81 2.72 4.32
C VAL A 81 -8.95 1.54 3.36
N ALA A 82 -7.90 0.74 3.18
CA ALA A 82 -8.00 -0.49 2.38
C ALA A 82 -9.00 -1.49 2.97
N ALA A 83 -9.11 -1.56 4.31
CA ALA A 83 -10.00 -2.51 4.97
C ALA A 83 -11.43 -1.98 5.18
N ARG A 84 -11.59 -0.67 5.40
CA ARG A 84 -12.84 -0.06 5.89
C ARG A 84 -13.24 1.24 5.19
N GLY A 85 -12.50 1.66 4.17
CA GLY A 85 -12.79 2.88 3.43
C GLY A 85 -14.10 2.78 2.64
N CYS A 86 -14.60 3.94 2.23
CA CYS A 86 -15.75 4.04 1.33
C CYS A 86 -15.26 3.91 -0.12
N LYS A 87 -15.89 3.03 -0.89
CA LYS A 87 -15.59 2.87 -2.31
C LYS A 87 -15.90 4.17 -3.07
N LEU A 88 -14.98 4.59 -3.93
CA LEU A 88 -15.16 5.74 -4.79
C LEU A 88 -16.03 5.41 -6.01
N GLU A 89 -16.66 6.44 -6.57
CA GLU A 89 -17.24 6.37 -7.89
C GLU A 89 -16.15 6.17 -8.96
N GLU A 90 -16.47 5.43 -10.02
CA GLU A 90 -15.54 5.12 -11.10
C GLU A 90 -14.94 6.36 -11.76
N SER A 91 -15.76 7.36 -12.07
CA SER A 91 -15.31 8.57 -12.78
C SER A 91 -14.22 9.31 -11.98
N LEU A 92 -14.43 9.45 -10.66
CA LEU A 92 -13.46 10.06 -9.75
C LEU A 92 -12.22 9.18 -9.57
N ALA A 93 -12.40 7.86 -9.42
CA ALA A 93 -11.29 6.93 -9.28
C ALA A 93 -10.35 6.98 -10.49
N ARG A 94 -10.91 6.97 -11.72
CA ARG A 94 -10.15 7.08 -12.98
C ARG A 94 -9.42 8.41 -13.12
N THR A 95 -10.04 9.50 -12.66
CA THR A 95 -9.40 10.83 -12.63
C THR A 95 -8.18 10.84 -11.69
N LEU A 96 -8.31 10.20 -10.52
CA LEU A 96 -7.25 10.18 -9.52
C LEU A 96 -6.13 9.19 -9.84
N PHE A 97 -6.44 8.10 -10.54
CA PHE A 97 -5.50 7.04 -10.87
C PHE A 97 -5.56 6.66 -12.37
N PRO A 98 -5.12 7.57 -13.26
CA PRO A 98 -5.20 7.38 -14.71
C PRO A 98 -4.40 6.17 -15.20
N GLN A 99 -3.40 5.71 -14.44
CA GLN A 99 -2.62 4.51 -14.77
C GLN A 99 -3.45 3.20 -14.77
N PHE A 100 -4.69 3.22 -14.29
CA PHE A 100 -5.63 2.10 -14.34
C PHE A 100 -6.78 2.33 -15.34
N SER A 101 -6.61 3.23 -16.31
CA SER A 101 -7.64 3.55 -17.31
C SER A 101 -8.07 2.33 -18.14
N GLU A 102 -7.12 1.49 -18.52
CA GLU A 102 -7.34 0.34 -19.40
C GLU A 102 -7.94 -0.89 -18.67
N THR A 103 -7.95 -0.89 -17.34
CA THR A 103 -8.48 -1.99 -16.54
C THR A 103 -9.92 -1.74 -16.10
N SER A 104 -10.66 -2.82 -15.90
CA SER A 104 -12.07 -2.75 -15.51
C SER A 104 -12.20 -2.20 -14.09
N TYR A 105 -13.08 -1.23 -13.87
CA TYR A 105 -13.41 -0.80 -12.52
C TYR A 105 -14.34 -1.84 -11.90
N ARG A 106 -14.07 -2.24 -10.65
CA ARG A 106 -14.88 -3.21 -9.94
C ARG A 106 -16.27 -2.61 -9.71
N ALA A 107 -17.32 -3.41 -9.97
CA ALA A 107 -18.71 -3.05 -9.70
C ALA A 107 -19.00 -2.91 -8.20
#